data_AF-A0A960T6H6-F1
#
_entry.id   AF-A0A960T6H6-F1
#
_cell.length_a   1.000
_cell.length_b   1.000
_cell.length_c   1.000
_cell.angle_alpha   90.00
_cell.angle_beta   90.00
_cell.angle_gamma   90.00
#
_symmetry.space_group_name_H-M   'P 1'
#
loop_
_entity.id
_entity.type
_entity.pdbx_description
1 polymer ?
#
loop_
_entity_poly.entity_id
_entity_poly.type
_entity_poly.pdbx_seq_one_letter_code
_entity_poly.pdbx_strand_id
1 'polypeptide(L)'
;MFERFIRDSWWVVVFTLATCMVFESGSHQLRREQQRLEGQRQALILDICRESDHRDALHRQIASKDDPAWMERVLIEDLGMVPDGYRKLTLPSTPMEAVPCL
;
A
#
# COMPACT_ATOMS: atom_id res chain seq x y z
N MET A 1 -16.14 -61.37 -12.52
CA MET A 1 -16.92 -60.96 -11.33
C MET A 1 -17.17 -59.45 -11.35
N PHE A 2 -16.13 -58.62 -11.51
CA PHE A 2 -16.22 -57.15 -11.61
C PHE A 2 -17.18 -56.63 -12.70
N GLU A 3 -17.23 -57.27 -13.86
CA GLU A 3 -18.05 -56.82 -14.99
C GLU A 3 -19.57 -56.89 -14.73
N ARG A 4 -20.03 -57.83 -13.90
CA ARG A 4 -21.43 -57.87 -13.45
C ARG A 4 -21.70 -56.80 -12.40
N PHE A 5 -20.76 -56.58 -11.49
CA PHE A 5 -20.86 -55.57 -10.44
C PHE A 5 -20.89 -54.15 -11.02
N ILE A 6 -20.07 -53.87 -12.04
CA ILE A 6 -20.05 -52.59 -12.77
C ILE A 6 -21.33 -52.39 -13.57
N ARG A 7 -21.92 -53.45 -14.14
CA ARG A 7 -23.18 -53.36 -14.86
C ARG A 7 -24.38 -53.10 -13.94
N ASP A 8 -24.42 -53.76 -12.78
CA ASP A 8 -25.50 -53.58 -11.81
C ASP A 8 -25.36 -52.27 -11.01
N SER A 9 -24.12 -51.82 -10.73
CA SER A 9 -23.83 -50.56 -10.02
C SER A 9 -23.45 -49.40 -10.96
N TRP A 10 -23.67 -49.53 -12.27
CA TRP A 10 -23.37 -48.47 -13.25
C TRP A 10 -24.01 -47.13 -12.85
N TRP A 11 -25.25 -47.18 -12.34
CA TRP A 11 -25.97 -46.00 -11.87
C TRP A 11 -25.30 -45.32 -10.68
N VAL A 12 -24.65 -46.07 -9.79
CA VAL A 12 -23.90 -45.51 -8.66
C VAL A 12 -22.70 -44.73 -9.17
N VAL A 13 -21.98 -45.27 -10.16
CA VAL A 13 -20.82 -44.60 -10.77
C VAL A 13 -21.27 -43.28 -11.41
N VAL A 14 -22.34 -43.29 -12.18
CA VAL A 14 -22.90 -42.06 -12.80
C VAL A 14 -23.35 -41.06 -11.75
N PHE A 15 -24.03 -41.51 -10.70
CA PHE A 15 -24.51 -40.64 -9.63
C PHE A 15 -23.36 -40.00 -8.85
N THR A 16 -22.32 -40.76 -8.52
CA THR A 16 -21.12 -40.25 -7.87
C THR A 16 -20.42 -39.22 -8.76
N LEU A 17 -20.28 -39.52 -10.06
CA LEU A 17 -19.65 -38.59 -11.01
C LEU A 17 -20.44 -37.29 -11.15
N ALA A 18 -21.76 -37.38 -11.24
CA ALA A 18 -22.65 -36.22 -11.31
C ALA A 18 -22.57 -35.37 -10.04
N THR A 19 -22.56 -36.01 -8.86
CA THR A 19 -22.43 -35.31 -7.58
C THR A 19 -21.07 -34.62 -7.46
N CYS A 20 -19.99 -35.27 -7.88
CA CYS A 20 -18.66 -34.68 -7.93
C CYS A 20 -18.62 -33.47 -8.88
N MET A 21 -19.20 -33.57 -10.08
CA MET A 21 -19.26 -32.44 -11.02
C MET A 21 -20.04 -31.25 -10.47
N VAL A 22 -21.18 -31.49 -9.81
CA VAL A 22 -21.97 -30.43 -9.17
C VAL A 22 -21.19 -29.78 -8.04
N PHE A 23 -20.52 -30.58 -7.21
CA PHE A 23 -19.70 -30.09 -6.09
C PHE A 23 -18.50 -29.27 -6.59
N GLU A 24 -17.81 -29.74 -7.62
CA GLU A 24 -16.67 -29.06 -8.24
C GLU A 24 -17.12 -27.72 -8.86
N SER A 25 -18.24 -27.74 -9.61
CA SER A 25 -18.81 -26.54 -10.23
C SER A 25 -19.20 -25.48 -9.19
N GLY A 26 -19.86 -25.90 -8.10
CA GLY A 26 -20.22 -25.01 -6.99
C GLY A 26 -18.99 -24.43 -6.29
N SER A 27 -17.95 -25.26 -6.10
CA SER A 27 -16.69 -24.85 -5.49
C SER A 27 -15.93 -23.84 -6.35
N HIS A 28 -15.92 -24.00 -7.67
CA HIS A 28 -15.30 -23.03 -8.58
C HIS A 28 -16.00 -21.67 -8.56
N GLN A 29 -17.33 -21.65 -8.47
CA GLN A 29 -18.08 -20.40 -8.41
C GLN A 29 -17.82 -19.65 -7.09
N LEU A 30 -17.81 -20.38 -5.97
CA LEU A 30 -17.52 -19.81 -4.65
C LEU A 30 -16.07 -19.27 -4.59
N ARG A 31 -15.12 -20.00 -5.16
CA ARG A 31 -13.71 -19.58 -5.22
C ARG A 31 -13.50 -18.30 -6.03
N ARG A 32 -14.24 -18.12 -7.13
CA ARG A 32 -14.20 -16.88 -7.94
C ARG A 32 -14.73 -15.68 -7.17
N GLU A 33 -15.85 -15.85 -6.46
CA GLU A 33 -16.41 -14.78 -5.63
C GLU A 33 -15.49 -14.43 -4.45
N GLN A 34 -14.88 -15.43 -3.80
CA GLN A 34 -13.87 -15.19 -2.76
C GLN A 34 -12.67 -14.40 -3.29
N GLN A 35 -12.13 -14.77 -4.45
CA GLN A 35 -11.03 -14.03 -5.08
C GLN A 35 -11.41 -12.59 -5.42
N ARG A 36 -12.64 -12.37 -5.90
CA ARG A 36 -13.15 -11.02 -6.18
C ARG A 36 -13.22 -10.17 -4.90
N LEU A 37 -13.78 -10.73 -3.83
CA LEU A 37 -13.91 -10.07 -2.53
C LEU A 37 -12.55 -9.80 -1.88
N GLU A 38 -11.60 -10.72 -1.97
CA GLU A 38 -10.23 -10.53 -1.48
C GLU A 38 -9.51 -9.42 -2.23
N GLY A 39 -9.65 -9.35 -3.56
CA GLY A 39 -9.08 -8.26 -4.36
C GLY A 39 -9.65 -6.90 -3.97
N GLN A 40 -10.96 -6.80 -3.77
CA GLN A 40 -11.61 -5.58 -3.29
C GLN A 40 -11.14 -5.18 -1.88
N ARG A 41 -10.99 -6.17 -0.98
CA ARG A 41 -10.47 -5.92 0.36
C ARG A 41 -9.03 -5.39 0.32
N GLN A 42 -8.17 -5.96 -0.52
CA GLN A 42 -6.79 -5.50 -0.67
C GLN A 42 -6.72 -4.07 -1.23
N ALA A 43 -7.53 -3.75 -2.24
CA ALA A 43 -7.61 -2.40 -2.78
C ALA A 43 -8.05 -1.39 -1.71
N LEU A 44 -9.08 -1.74 -0.91
CA LEU A 44 -9.56 -0.87 0.15
C LEU A 44 -8.52 -0.65 1.26
N ILE A 45 -7.76 -1.69 1.62
CA ILE A 45 -6.66 -1.57 2.60
C ILE A 45 -5.57 -0.62 2.08
N LEU A 46 -5.22 -0.73 0.79
CA LEU A 46 -4.26 0.18 0.16
C LEU A 46 -4.74 1.62 0.18
N ASP A 47 -6.02 1.86 -0.13
CA ASP A 47 -6.61 3.20 -0.09
C ASP A 47 -6.60 3.78 1.34
N ILE A 48 -6.99 2.99 2.34
CA ILE A 48 -6.94 3.40 3.76
C ILE A 48 -5.52 3.75 4.17
N CYS A 49 -4.54 2.94 3.77
CA CYS A 49 -3.13 3.19 4.11
C CYS A 49 -2.60 4.47 3.44
N ARG A 50 -3.02 4.72 2.19
CA ARG A 50 -2.66 5.95 1.47
C ARG A 50 -3.30 7.18 2.11
N GLU A 51 -4.56 7.08 2.51
CA GLU A 51 -5.25 8.18 3.19
C GLU A 51 -4.65 8.43 4.59
N SER A 52 -4.28 7.38 5.33
CA SER A 52 -3.62 7.53 6.63
C SER A 52 -2.27 8.23 6.50
N ASP A 53 -1.46 7.84 5.50
CA ASP A 53 -0.16 8.47 5.28
C ASP A 53 -0.31 9.95 4.87
N HIS A 54 -1.36 10.27 4.11
CA HIS A 54 -1.69 11.65 3.77
C HIS A 54 -2.12 12.46 5.01
N ARG A 55 -2.94 11.87 5.89
CA ARG A 55 -3.36 12.50 7.14
C ARG A 55 -2.19 12.71 8.09
N ASP A 56 -1.28 11.75 8.20
CA ASP A 56 -0.06 11.86 9.02
C ASP A 56 0.89 12.92 8.48
N ALA A 57 1.08 12.99 7.16
CA ALA A 57 1.89 14.04 6.52
C ALA A 57 1.31 15.43 6.77
N LEU A 58 -0.02 15.57 6.69
CA LEU A 58 -0.71 16.82 6.97
C LEU A 58 -0.63 17.19 8.45
N HIS A 59 -0.78 16.20 9.35
CA HIS A 59 -0.62 16.41 10.79
C HIS A 59 0.80 16.88 11.13
N ARG A 60 1.83 16.30 10.49
CA ARG A 60 3.22 16.76 10.65
C ARG A 60 3.40 18.19 10.15
N GLN A 61 2.80 18.58 9.03
CA GLN A 61 2.84 19.95 8.52
C GLN A 61 2.10 20.95 9.43
N ILE A 62 0.98 20.54 10.03
CA ILE A 62 0.24 21.38 10.98
C ILE A 62 1.01 21.51 12.29
N ALA A 63 1.51 20.39 12.83
CA ALA A 63 2.33 20.39 14.04
C ALA A 63 3.63 21.19 13.85
N SER A 64 4.17 21.25 12.63
CA SER A 64 5.31 22.10 12.33
C SER A 64 4.93 23.58 12.14
N LYS A 65 3.70 23.91 11.74
CA LYS A 65 3.23 25.31 11.66
C LYS A 65 3.14 26.01 13.01
N ASP A 66 2.94 25.26 14.09
CA ASP A 66 2.94 25.80 15.46
C ASP A 66 4.37 26.06 16.01
N ASP A 67 5.42 25.62 15.30
CA ASP A 67 6.81 25.84 15.67
C ASP A 67 7.39 27.07 14.95
N PRO A 68 7.78 28.14 15.67
CA PRO A 68 8.37 29.34 15.07
C PRO A 68 9.63 29.03 14.24
N ALA A 69 10.41 27.99 14.61
CA ALA A 69 11.61 27.60 13.87
C ALA A 69 11.29 27.00 12.48
N TRP A 70 10.14 26.36 12.33
CA TRP A 70 9.70 25.82 11.03
C TRP A 70 9.18 26.93 10.11
N MET A 71 8.44 27.91 10.66
CA MET A 71 8.02 29.09 9.90
C MET A 71 9.24 29.85 9.35
N GLU A 72 10.26 30.08 10.17
CA GLU A 72 11.50 30.74 9.73
C GLU A 72 12.19 29.94 8.62
N ARG A 73 12.25 28.62 8.74
CA ARG A 73 12.87 27.74 7.75
C ARG A 73 12.13 27.75 6.41
N VAL A 74 10.79 27.65 6.43
CA VAL A 74 9.96 27.74 5.21
C VAL A 74 10.03 29.14 4.59
N LEU A 75 10.07 30.20 5.40
CA LEU A 75 10.20 31.57 4.91
C LEU A 75 11.51 31.78 4.15
N ILE A 76 12.61 31.20 4.65
CA ILE A 76 13.95 31.32 4.08
C ILE A 76 14.14 30.40 2.86
N GLU A 77 13.70 29.13 2.94
CA GLU A 77 13.92 28.14 1.86
C GLU A 77 12.91 28.26 0.72
N ASP A 78 11.63 28.53 1.01
CA ASP A 78 10.54 28.42 0.02
C ASP A 78 10.07 29.80 -0.48
N LEU A 79 10.06 30.82 0.40
CA LEU A 79 9.74 32.21 0.02
C LEU A 79 10.96 33.06 -0.32
N GLY A 80 12.18 32.62 0.05
CA GLY A 80 13.41 33.40 -0.12
C GLY A 80 13.41 34.72 0.67
N MET A 81 12.51 34.87 1.64
CA MET A 81 12.37 36.08 2.46
C MET A 81 13.13 35.90 3.77
N VAL A 82 13.91 36.91 4.14
CA VAL A 82 14.64 36.95 5.41
C VAL A 82 13.75 37.61 6.46
N PRO A 83 13.52 36.99 7.62
CA PRO A 83 12.70 37.58 8.68
C PRO A 83 13.30 38.90 9.20
N ASP A 84 12.44 39.85 9.54
CA ASP A 84 12.83 41.18 9.99
C ASP A 84 13.71 41.11 11.26
N GLY A 85 14.93 41.64 11.16
CA GLY A 85 15.94 41.62 12.23
C GLY A 85 17.16 40.72 11.95
N TYR A 86 17.13 39.88 10.91
CA TYR A 86 18.24 38.99 10.55
C TYR A 86 19.04 39.54 9.37
N ARG A 87 20.37 39.64 9.51
CA ARG A 87 21.27 40.12 8.46
C ARG A 87 21.87 38.93 7.70
N LYS A 88 21.58 38.82 6.40
CA LYS A 88 22.17 37.79 5.51
C LYS A 88 23.68 38.01 5.41
N LEU A 89 24.45 37.18 6.11
CA LEU A 89 25.91 37.13 5.98
C LEU A 89 26.27 36.18 4.83
N THR A 90 26.52 36.74 3.65
CA THR A 90 27.19 35.99 2.58
C THR A 90 28.68 35.92 2.90
N LEU A 91 29.13 34.76 3.39
CA LEU A 91 30.55 34.43 3.45
C LEU A 91 31.07 34.31 2.01
N PRO A 92 32.08 35.09 1.59
CA PRO A 92 32.72 34.86 0.31
C PRO A 92 33.37 33.47 0.33
N SER A 93 32.95 32.60 -0.57
CA SER A 93 33.52 31.28 -0.77
C SER A 93 34.96 31.41 -1.28
N THR A 94 35.92 31.55 -0.38
CA THR A 94 37.30 31.21 -0.69
C THR A 94 37.37 29.70 -0.87
N PRO A 95 37.97 29.19 -1.97
CA PRO A 95 38.13 27.76 -2.16
C PRO A 95 39.05 27.24 -1.04
N MET A 96 38.46 26.48 -0.12
CA MET A 96 39.19 25.82 0.95
C MET A 96 39.91 24.63 0.33
N GLU A 97 41.19 24.84 0.09
CA GLU A 97 42.22 23.89 -0.32
C GLU A 97 42.08 22.57 0.45
N ALA A 98 42.12 21.45 -0.29
CA ALA A 98 42.03 20.10 0.24
C ALA A 98 43.24 19.75 1.11
N VAL A 99 43.01 19.27 2.33
CA VAL A 99 44.02 18.58 3.17
C VAL A 99 43.32 17.43 3.93
N PRO A 100 43.93 16.23 4.01
CA PRO A 100 43.21 14.97 4.03
C PRO A 100 42.83 14.49 5.43
N CYS A 101 41.86 13.57 5.47
CA CYS A 101 41.42 12.86 6.67
C CYS A 101 42.58 12.11 7.33
N LEU A 102 42.73 12.30 8.65
CA LEU A 102 43.42 11.40 9.55
C LEU A 102 42.41 10.82 10.54
#